data_AF-A0A3D2CDB3-F1
#
_entry.id   AF-A0A3D2CDB3-F1
#
_cell.length_a   1.000
_cell.length_b   1.000
_cell.length_c   1.000
_cell.angle_alpha   90.00
_cell.angle_beta   90.00
_cell.angle_gamma   90.00
#
_symmetry.space_group_name_H-M   'P 1'
#
loop_
_entity.id
_entity.type
_entity.pdbx_description
1 polymer ?
#
loop_
_entity_poly.entity_id
_entity_poly.type
_entity_poly.pdbx_seq_one_letter_code
_entity_poly.pdbx_strand_id
1 'polypeptide(L)'
;MSVDPLQHDPWQTGRHLDPGRPVMTPFERFPTNELLKHVRDVRRDRPPETVQAMLNAFQAAFGPEVLRTTHGTALLELMRARGTVSMTYWLEHRSDDGFRSRWFGSIRGGSSLKYVIYQGKDGSWIGGNNRALKTLSTAEAITVIEHQRDELLSALDVVDALDNDPTHNSWNTLQADIEAAAPTYQHLAFFHKTLALWRPDKIDDFHNTRYQSHALRWIGASADPAGIWANAGLFAHARRWLGAQLGSPIHMSTFGHAINHVAGPIFRLWRVGAGPQEDATLEFML
;
A
#
# COMPACT_ATOMS: atom_id res chain seq x y z
N MET A 1 -15.21 32.48 -26.91
CA MET A 1 -15.59 31.06 -26.85
C MET A 1 -14.46 30.34 -26.15
N SER A 2 -14.67 30.03 -24.88
CA SER A 2 -13.69 29.40 -23.98
C SER A 2 -13.75 27.89 -24.21
N VAL A 3 -12.58 27.30 -24.43
CA VAL A 3 -12.40 25.85 -24.49
C VAL A 3 -12.22 25.36 -23.06
N ASP A 4 -13.06 24.42 -22.67
CA ASP A 4 -13.13 23.75 -21.37
C ASP A 4 -11.91 22.84 -21.18
N PRO A 5 -11.08 23.03 -20.14
CA PRO A 5 -9.98 22.13 -19.84
C PRO A 5 -10.42 21.20 -18.71
N LEU A 6 -11.05 20.05 -19.01
CA LEU A 6 -11.11 18.86 -18.14
C LEU A 6 -11.95 17.74 -18.79
N GLN A 7 -11.37 17.00 -19.73
CA GLN A 7 -11.76 15.61 -20.01
C GLN A 7 -10.50 14.82 -20.37
N HIS A 8 -9.56 14.70 -19.43
CA HIS A 8 -8.54 13.68 -19.54
C HIS A 8 -9.07 12.43 -18.84
N ASP A 9 -9.60 11.51 -19.63
CA ASP A 9 -9.90 10.16 -19.15
C ASP A 9 -8.55 9.47 -18.85
N PRO A 10 -8.26 9.10 -17.58
CA PRO A 10 -7.01 8.44 -17.22
C PRO A 10 -6.87 7.04 -17.87
N TRP A 11 -7.93 6.54 -18.52
CA TRP A 11 -7.97 5.23 -19.16
C TRP A 11 -7.69 5.24 -20.67
N GLN A 12 -7.51 6.41 -21.30
CA GLN A 12 -7.16 6.48 -22.72
C GLN A 12 -5.68 6.25 -22.96
N THR A 13 -5.32 4.99 -23.23
CA THR A 13 -4.03 4.64 -23.83
C THR A 13 -4.10 4.79 -25.34
N GLY A 14 -3.27 5.67 -25.90
CA GLY A 14 -3.27 6.06 -27.31
C GLY A 14 -3.24 4.87 -28.30
N ARG A 15 -4.36 4.67 -29.01
CA ARG A 15 -4.48 4.14 -30.38
C ARG A 15 -5.93 4.39 -30.82
N HIS A 16 -6.11 4.87 -32.05
CA HIS A 16 -7.43 5.15 -32.66
C HIS A 16 -8.45 4.04 -32.35
N LEU A 17 -9.52 4.38 -31.64
CA LEU A 17 -10.63 3.48 -31.34
C LEU A 17 -11.73 3.64 -32.39
N ASP A 18 -12.25 2.50 -32.84
CA ASP A 18 -13.46 2.35 -33.64
C ASP A 18 -14.67 2.87 -32.85
N PRO A 19 -15.44 3.86 -33.37
CA PRO A 19 -16.50 4.56 -32.63
C PRO A 19 -17.72 3.70 -32.24
N GLY A 20 -17.73 2.40 -32.58
CA GLY A 20 -18.80 1.46 -32.23
C GLY A 20 -18.48 0.46 -31.11
N ARG A 21 -17.27 0.43 -30.54
CA ARG A 21 -16.92 -0.49 -29.43
C ARG A 21 -17.05 0.20 -28.07
N PRO A 22 -17.71 -0.42 -27.06
CA PRO A 22 -17.70 0.12 -25.70
C PRO A 22 -16.23 0.25 -25.23
N VAL A 23 -15.93 1.38 -24.58
CA VAL A 23 -14.61 1.63 -23.99
C VAL A 23 -14.37 0.56 -22.95
N MET A 24 -13.56 -0.44 -23.31
CA MET A 24 -13.22 -1.48 -22.36
C MET A 24 -12.34 -0.86 -21.27
N THR A 25 -12.73 -1.06 -20.00
CA THR A 25 -11.84 -0.76 -18.87
C THR A 25 -10.57 -1.60 -19.00
N PRO A 26 -9.39 -1.14 -18.55
CA PRO A 26 -8.15 -1.90 -18.74
C PRO A 26 -8.20 -3.34 -18.21
N PHE A 27 -9.07 -3.57 -17.23
CA PHE A 27 -9.28 -4.84 -16.53
C PHE A 27 -10.01 -5.90 -17.37
N GLU A 28 -10.73 -5.51 -18.43
CA GLU A 28 -11.42 -6.42 -19.34
C GLU A 28 -10.48 -7.13 -20.33
N ARG A 29 -9.21 -6.70 -20.39
CA ARG A 29 -8.16 -7.33 -21.21
C ARG A 29 -7.41 -8.44 -20.48
N PHE A 30 -7.66 -8.61 -19.19
CA PHE A 30 -7.00 -9.60 -18.34
C PHE A 30 -7.67 -10.98 -18.47
N PRO A 31 -6.95 -12.11 -18.31
CA PRO A 31 -7.58 -13.42 -18.14
C PRO A 31 -8.33 -13.46 -16.79
N THR A 32 -9.50 -12.82 -16.75
CA THR A 32 -10.35 -12.67 -15.56
C THR A 32 -10.61 -14.02 -14.91
N ASN A 33 -10.78 -15.07 -15.70
CA ASN A 33 -10.98 -16.43 -15.21
C ASN A 33 -9.81 -16.96 -14.36
N GLU A 34 -8.57 -16.68 -14.72
CA GLU A 34 -7.39 -17.09 -13.94
C GLU A 34 -7.32 -16.31 -12.62
N LEU A 35 -7.50 -14.99 -12.65
CA LEU A 35 -7.51 -14.20 -11.41
C LEU A 35 -8.67 -14.59 -10.49
N LEU A 36 -9.86 -14.86 -11.05
CA LEU A 36 -11.01 -15.36 -10.30
C LEU A 36 -10.72 -16.70 -9.62
N LYS A 37 -10.02 -17.61 -10.30
CA LYS A 37 -9.57 -18.88 -9.72
C LYS A 37 -8.62 -18.63 -8.54
N HIS A 38 -7.60 -17.80 -8.72
CA HIS A 38 -6.68 -17.47 -7.63
C HIS A 38 -7.38 -16.76 -6.46
N VAL A 39 -8.32 -15.86 -6.70
CA VAL A 39 -9.13 -15.26 -5.62
C VAL A 39 -9.89 -16.32 -4.83
N ARG A 40 -10.50 -17.30 -5.50
CA ARG A 40 -11.20 -18.42 -4.83
C ARG A 40 -10.24 -19.27 -4.01
N ASP A 41 -9.07 -19.59 -4.55
CA ASP A 41 -8.04 -20.35 -3.84
C ASP A 41 -7.54 -19.59 -2.59
N VAL A 42 -7.26 -18.29 -2.72
CA VAL A 42 -6.85 -17.45 -1.59
C VAL A 42 -7.96 -17.36 -0.54
N ARG A 43 -9.25 -17.26 -0.92
CA ARG A 43 -10.36 -17.25 0.04
C ARG A 43 -10.50 -18.57 0.81
N ARG A 44 -10.14 -19.70 0.21
CA ARG A 44 -10.12 -21.00 0.89
C ARG A 44 -9.04 -21.02 1.97
N ASP A 45 -7.87 -20.46 1.67
CA ASP A 45 -6.73 -20.41 2.61
C ASP A 45 -6.84 -19.25 3.62
N ARG A 46 -7.57 -18.19 3.24
CA ARG A 46 -7.77 -16.96 4.00
C ARG A 46 -9.26 -16.59 3.99
N PRO A 47 -10.07 -17.24 4.84
CA PRO A 47 -11.51 -16.98 4.85
C PRO A 47 -11.82 -15.50 5.12
N PRO A 48 -12.78 -14.88 4.41
CA PRO A 48 -13.07 -13.45 4.53
C PRO A 48 -13.33 -12.99 5.96
N GLU A 49 -14.06 -13.78 6.75
CA GLU A 49 -14.34 -13.53 8.16
C GLU A 49 -13.07 -13.51 9.01
N THR A 50 -12.09 -14.37 8.70
CA THR A 50 -10.78 -14.38 9.35
C THR A 50 -10.00 -13.11 9.01
N VAL A 51 -10.00 -12.72 7.73
CA VAL A 51 -9.34 -11.48 7.28
C VAL A 51 -9.97 -10.25 7.96
N GLN A 52 -11.31 -10.19 8.03
CA GLN A 52 -12.02 -9.11 8.70
C GLN A 52 -11.73 -9.08 10.20
N ALA A 53 -11.68 -10.24 10.87
CA ALA A 53 -11.34 -10.31 12.28
C ALA A 53 -9.92 -9.78 12.57
N MET A 54 -8.95 -10.08 11.71
CA MET A 54 -7.58 -9.55 11.82
C MET A 54 -7.53 -8.03 11.62
N LEU A 55 -8.27 -7.49 10.65
CA LEU A 55 -8.40 -6.04 10.45
C LEU A 55 -8.99 -5.37 11.68
N ASN A 56 -10.07 -5.94 12.24
CA ASN A 56 -10.69 -5.44 13.47
C ASN A 56 -9.72 -5.50 14.66
N ALA A 57 -8.94 -6.57 14.80
CA ALA A 57 -7.95 -6.70 15.86
C ALA A 57 -6.84 -5.63 15.74
N PHE A 58 -6.39 -5.34 14.51
CA PHE A 58 -5.43 -4.27 14.28
C PHE A 58 -6.01 -2.90 14.60
N GLN A 59 -7.24 -2.61 14.17
CA GLN A 59 -7.92 -1.35 14.49
C GLN A 59 -8.23 -1.20 15.99
N ALA A 60 -8.50 -2.29 16.71
CA ALA A 60 -8.68 -2.25 18.15
C ALA A 60 -7.38 -1.90 18.89
N ALA A 61 -6.23 -2.36 18.39
CA ALA A 61 -4.93 -2.12 19.01
C ALA A 61 -4.28 -0.79 18.59
N PHE A 62 -4.43 -0.40 17.33
CA PHE A 62 -3.72 0.74 16.72
C PHE A 62 -4.64 1.58 15.83
N GLY A 63 -5.94 1.59 16.11
CA GLY A 63 -6.91 2.38 15.35
C GLY A 63 -6.68 3.88 15.50
N PRO A 64 -7.28 4.69 14.61
CA PRO A 64 -7.14 6.13 14.64
C PRO A 64 -7.50 6.74 15.99
N GLU A 65 -8.56 6.25 16.63
CA GLU A 65 -9.01 6.75 17.92
C GLU A 65 -8.02 6.44 19.05
N VAL A 66 -7.47 5.22 19.08
CA VAL A 66 -6.42 4.83 20.03
C VAL A 66 -5.22 5.77 19.88
N LEU A 67 -4.81 6.03 18.64
CA LEU A 67 -3.67 6.90 18.40
C LEU A 67 -3.95 8.36 18.79
N ARG A 68 -5.13 8.90 18.47
CA ARG A 68 -5.54 10.27 18.84
C ARG A 68 -5.45 10.53 20.34
N THR A 69 -5.80 9.54 21.15
CA THR A 69 -5.85 9.69 22.62
C THR A 69 -4.55 9.27 23.33
N THR A 70 -3.58 8.72 22.61
CA THR A 70 -2.33 8.22 23.19
C THR A 70 -1.19 9.21 22.95
N HIS A 71 -0.49 9.59 24.01
CA HIS A 71 0.55 10.63 23.99
C HIS A 71 1.83 10.20 24.72
N GLY A 72 2.91 10.95 24.52
CA GLY A 72 4.15 10.80 25.27
C GLY A 72 4.75 9.40 25.19
N THR A 73 5.28 8.91 26.32
CA THR A 73 5.93 7.59 26.39
C THR A 73 4.99 6.45 26.02
N ALA A 74 3.70 6.55 26.35
CA ALA A 74 2.74 5.50 26.01
C ALA A 74 2.58 5.35 24.49
N LEU A 75 2.56 6.45 23.74
CA LEU A 75 2.51 6.41 22.27
C LEU A 75 3.81 5.84 21.70
N LEU A 76 4.93 6.27 22.25
CA LEU A 76 6.25 5.80 21.85
C LEU A 76 6.38 4.28 22.00
N GLU A 77 5.94 3.75 23.14
CA GLU A 77 5.94 2.31 23.40
C GLU A 77 4.94 1.58 22.50
N LEU A 78 3.72 2.09 22.39
CA LEU A 78 2.67 1.52 21.54
C LEU A 78 3.14 1.36 20.10
N MET A 79 3.82 2.36 19.54
CA MET A 79 4.23 2.34 18.14
C MET A 79 5.59 1.66 17.91
N ARG A 80 6.54 1.75 18.84
CA ARG A 80 7.98 1.47 18.59
C ARG A 80 8.68 0.62 19.64
N ALA A 81 8.02 0.24 20.74
CA ALA A 81 8.65 -0.64 21.72
C ALA A 81 9.12 -1.94 21.07
N ARG A 82 10.21 -2.48 21.61
CA ARG A 82 10.62 -3.84 21.29
C ARG A 82 9.68 -4.82 21.99
N GLY A 83 9.35 -5.91 21.31
CA GLY A 83 8.46 -6.94 21.85
C GLY A 83 7.35 -7.28 20.87
N THR A 84 6.29 -7.93 21.37
CA THR A 84 5.20 -8.46 20.55
C THR A 84 3.95 -7.58 20.54
N VAL A 85 3.93 -6.51 21.33
CA VAL A 85 2.75 -5.66 21.53
C VAL A 85 2.77 -4.38 20.69
N SER A 86 3.91 -3.98 20.14
CA SER A 86 4.03 -2.72 19.41
C SER A 86 3.52 -2.81 17.98
N MET A 87 3.11 -1.67 17.43
CA MET A 87 2.66 -1.56 16.04
C MET A 87 3.74 -2.05 15.07
N THR A 88 5.01 -1.70 15.29
CA THR A 88 6.13 -2.20 14.47
C THR A 88 6.18 -3.73 14.41
N TYR A 89 5.97 -4.42 15.54
CA TYR A 89 5.93 -5.88 15.54
C TYR A 89 4.73 -6.43 14.76
N TRP A 90 3.55 -5.84 14.93
CA TRP A 90 2.35 -6.28 14.19
C TRP A 90 2.49 -6.09 12.70
N LEU A 91 3.02 -4.95 12.26
CA LEU A 91 3.20 -4.64 10.84
C LEU A 91 4.21 -5.58 10.16
N GLU A 92 5.24 -6.04 10.88
CA GLU A 92 6.35 -6.77 10.25
C GLU A 92 6.41 -8.27 10.59
N HIS A 93 6.10 -8.64 11.82
CA HIS A 93 6.52 -9.92 12.38
C HIS A 93 5.39 -10.78 12.90
N ARG A 94 4.27 -10.20 13.34
CA ARG A 94 3.18 -10.98 13.93
C ARG A 94 2.62 -11.99 12.93
N SER A 95 2.51 -13.25 13.37
CA SER A 95 2.18 -14.38 12.48
C SER A 95 1.30 -15.44 13.11
N ASP A 96 0.74 -15.16 14.29
CA ASP A 96 -0.24 -16.02 14.97
C ASP A 96 -1.66 -15.86 14.39
N ASP A 97 -2.60 -16.66 14.90
CA ASP A 97 -3.99 -16.70 14.42
C ASP A 97 -4.74 -15.38 14.64
N GLY A 98 -4.32 -14.57 15.61
CA GLY A 98 -4.94 -13.27 15.88
C GLY A 98 -4.55 -12.18 14.87
N PHE A 99 -3.37 -12.29 14.24
CA PHE A 99 -2.96 -11.39 13.16
C PHE A 99 -1.78 -11.96 12.37
N ARG A 100 -1.95 -12.11 11.04
CA ARG A 100 -0.89 -12.57 10.14
C ARG A 100 -0.40 -11.42 9.28
N SER A 101 0.68 -10.76 9.68
CA SER A 101 1.22 -9.55 9.03
C SER A 101 1.42 -9.70 7.51
N ARG A 102 1.86 -10.88 7.06
CA ARG A 102 2.12 -11.21 5.65
C ARG A 102 0.88 -11.35 4.80
N TRP A 103 -0.31 -11.45 5.42
CA TRP A 103 -1.55 -11.47 4.65
C TRP A 103 -1.87 -10.11 4.06
N PHE A 104 -1.33 -9.02 4.63
CA PHE A 104 -1.62 -7.63 4.27
C PHE A 104 -0.36 -6.93 3.75
N GLY A 105 0.29 -7.50 2.73
CA GLY A 105 1.56 -6.98 2.21
C GLY A 105 2.77 -7.16 3.15
N SER A 106 3.98 -7.20 2.57
CA SER A 106 5.23 -7.33 3.34
C SER A 106 5.99 -6.02 3.37
N ILE A 107 6.42 -5.62 4.57
CA ILE A 107 7.42 -4.55 4.79
C ILE A 107 8.70 -5.12 5.43
N ARG A 108 8.88 -6.44 5.36
CA ARG A 108 10.01 -7.14 5.98
C ARG A 108 11.31 -6.86 5.24
N GLY A 109 12.40 -6.86 6.00
CA GLY A 109 13.76 -6.68 5.47
C GLY A 109 14.23 -5.24 5.61
N GLY A 110 15.52 -5.04 5.37
CA GLY A 110 16.20 -3.76 5.62
C GLY A 110 16.44 -3.50 7.12
N SER A 111 16.92 -2.29 7.40
CA SER A 111 17.21 -1.83 8.76
C SER A 111 15.92 -1.39 9.48
N SER A 112 15.90 -1.46 10.82
CA SER A 112 14.88 -0.82 11.66
C SER A 112 14.77 0.69 11.42
N LEU A 113 15.76 1.31 10.77
CA LEU A 113 15.74 2.71 10.35
C LEU A 113 14.60 3.07 9.41
N LYS A 114 13.95 2.08 8.78
CA LYS A 114 12.70 2.31 8.01
C LYS A 114 11.55 2.88 8.84
N TYR A 115 11.63 2.82 10.16
CA TYR A 115 10.66 3.41 11.09
C TYR A 115 11.08 4.81 11.58
N VAL A 116 12.22 5.34 11.14
CA VAL A 116 12.89 6.59 11.59
C VAL A 116 13.38 6.56 13.03
N ILE A 117 12.61 5.96 13.93
CA ILE A 117 12.92 5.73 15.32
C ILE A 117 12.63 4.28 15.69
N TYR A 118 13.49 3.65 16.48
CA TYR A 118 13.28 2.30 17.01
C TYR A 118 13.97 2.13 18.37
N GLN A 119 13.58 1.09 19.11
CA GLN A 119 14.21 0.75 20.38
C GLN A 119 15.38 -0.22 20.20
N GLY A 120 16.54 0.16 20.72
CA GLY A 120 17.75 -0.65 20.79
C GLY A 120 17.60 -1.88 21.70
N LYS A 121 18.60 -2.76 21.67
CA LYS A 121 18.58 -3.98 22.51
C LYS A 121 18.70 -3.67 24.00
N ASP A 122 19.37 -2.58 24.32
CA ASP A 122 19.59 -2.01 25.65
C ASP A 122 18.43 -1.12 26.12
N GLY A 123 17.36 -1.00 25.33
CA GLY A 123 16.20 -0.16 25.65
C GLY A 123 16.34 1.30 25.21
N SER A 124 17.51 1.71 24.69
CA SER A 124 17.74 3.06 24.20
C SER A 124 16.89 3.39 22.97
N TRP A 125 16.49 4.66 22.82
CA TRP A 125 15.81 5.11 21.60
C TRP A 125 16.84 5.52 20.56
N ILE A 126 16.78 4.93 19.38
CA ILE A 126 17.73 5.18 18.29
C ILE A 126 17.00 5.80 17.12
N GLY A 127 17.55 6.87 16.56
CA GLY A 127 17.06 7.49 15.34
C GLY A 127 18.19 8.03 14.47
N GLY A 128 17.83 8.90 13.54
CA GLY A 128 18.75 9.43 12.52
C GLY A 128 18.66 8.67 11.21
N ASN A 129 19.75 8.64 10.46
CA ASN A 129 19.80 7.96 9.15
C ASN A 129 20.95 6.94 9.11
N ASN A 130 21.03 6.16 8.02
CA ASN A 130 22.04 5.12 7.85
C ASN A 130 23.50 5.63 7.95
N ARG A 131 23.74 6.94 7.80
CA ARG A 131 25.08 7.56 7.87
C ARG A 131 25.37 8.20 9.22
N ALA A 132 24.34 8.54 10.00
CA ALA A 132 24.45 9.25 11.26
C ALA A 132 23.35 8.77 12.22
N LEU A 133 23.56 7.59 12.78
CA LEU A 133 22.75 7.08 13.88
C LEU A 133 23.04 7.87 15.15
N LYS A 134 22.00 8.21 15.91
CA LYS A 134 22.14 8.80 17.24
C LYS A 134 21.17 8.17 18.23
N THR A 135 21.63 8.06 19.46
CA THR A 135 20.75 7.82 20.60
C THR A 135 19.97 9.09 20.88
N LEU A 136 18.65 8.96 20.99
CA LEU A 136 17.73 10.02 21.32
C LEU A 136 17.42 9.99 22.82
N SER A 137 17.23 11.16 23.41
CA SER A 137 16.51 11.26 24.68
C SER A 137 15.05 10.82 24.51
N THR A 138 14.40 10.42 25.60
CA THR A 138 12.96 10.08 25.57
C THR A 138 12.12 11.25 25.07
N ALA A 139 12.47 12.49 25.43
CA ALA A 139 11.75 13.68 24.97
C ALA A 139 11.86 13.87 23.45
N GLU A 140 13.06 13.75 22.87
CA GLU A 140 13.24 13.80 21.41
C GLU A 140 12.48 12.67 20.71
N ALA A 141 12.50 11.46 21.29
CA ALA A 141 11.78 10.31 20.77
C ALA A 141 10.27 10.54 20.74
N ILE A 142 9.72 11.15 21.79
CA ILE A 142 8.30 11.52 21.88
C ILE A 142 7.94 12.54 20.79
N THR A 143 8.76 13.58 20.60
CA THR A 143 8.52 14.57 19.53
C THR A 143 8.44 13.92 18.15
N VAL A 144 9.35 12.98 17.84
CA VAL A 144 9.33 12.28 16.55
C VAL A 144 8.08 11.40 16.39
N ILE A 145 7.70 10.65 17.43
CA ILE A 145 6.59 9.71 17.29
C ILE A 145 5.22 10.40 17.27
N GLU A 146 5.07 11.52 18.01
CA GLU A 146 3.87 12.35 17.94
C GLU A 146 3.73 12.99 16.56
N HIS A 147 4.83 13.48 15.97
CA HIS A 147 4.81 13.98 14.59
C HIS A 147 4.42 12.89 13.58
N GLN A 148 4.94 11.66 13.72
CA GLN A 148 4.54 10.53 12.88
C GLN A 148 3.05 10.20 13.02
N ARG A 149 2.51 10.23 14.24
CA ARG A 149 1.09 10.02 14.51
C ARG A 149 0.24 11.10 13.85
N ASP A 150 0.62 12.36 14.01
CA ASP A 150 -0.17 13.49 13.53
C ASP A 150 -0.25 13.51 12.00
N GLU A 151 0.87 13.22 11.31
CA GLU A 151 0.87 13.04 9.85
C GLU A 151 0.05 11.81 9.42
N LEU A 152 0.13 10.67 10.14
CA LEU A 152 -0.71 9.49 9.86
C LEU A 152 -2.20 9.82 9.95
N LEU A 153 -2.62 10.57 10.96
CA LEU A 153 -4.01 10.97 11.15
C LEU A 153 -4.45 11.99 10.10
N SER A 154 -3.59 12.94 9.74
CA SER A 154 -3.87 13.92 8.69
C SER A 154 -4.01 13.25 7.31
N ALA A 155 -3.16 12.28 7.00
CA ALA A 155 -3.27 11.49 5.79
C ALA A 155 -4.52 10.58 5.81
N LEU A 156 -4.92 10.07 6.98
CA LEU A 156 -6.17 9.32 7.10
C LEU A 156 -7.38 10.21 6.75
N ASP A 157 -7.42 11.46 7.18
CA ASP A 157 -8.52 12.37 6.87
C ASP A 157 -8.66 12.58 5.34
N VAL A 158 -7.54 12.66 4.62
CA VAL A 158 -7.51 12.67 3.14
C VAL A 158 -8.12 11.39 2.56
N VAL A 159 -7.71 10.22 3.06
CA VAL A 159 -8.25 8.93 2.59
C VAL A 159 -9.74 8.80 2.92
N ASP A 160 -10.19 9.30 4.07
CA ASP A 160 -11.59 9.27 4.49
C ASP A 160 -12.47 10.14 3.60
N ALA A 161 -11.95 11.28 3.14
CA ALA A 161 -12.63 12.19 2.23
C ALA A 161 -12.75 11.69 0.78
N LEU A 162 -12.01 10.63 0.38
CA LEU A 162 -12.14 10.04 -0.94
C LEU A 162 -13.56 9.53 -1.20
N ASP A 163 -14.08 9.80 -2.40
CA ASP A 163 -15.32 9.19 -2.85
C ASP A 163 -15.18 7.66 -2.87
N ASN A 164 -16.29 6.98 -2.58
CA ASN A 164 -16.32 5.53 -2.64
C ASN A 164 -16.11 5.03 -4.08
N ASP A 165 -16.55 5.78 -5.09
CA ASP A 165 -16.27 5.55 -6.51
C ASP A 165 -14.80 5.85 -6.85
N PRO A 166 -13.98 4.82 -7.15
CA PRO A 166 -12.57 4.97 -7.49
C PRO A 166 -12.32 5.65 -8.85
N THR A 167 -13.38 5.97 -9.60
CA THR A 167 -13.31 6.76 -10.84
C THR A 167 -13.56 8.24 -10.61
N HIS A 168 -13.96 8.64 -9.40
CA HIS A 168 -14.20 10.04 -9.05
C HIS A 168 -12.90 10.85 -9.02
N ASN A 169 -12.97 12.13 -9.37
CA ASN A 169 -11.81 13.02 -9.50
C ASN A 169 -11.00 13.20 -8.21
N SER A 170 -11.58 12.94 -7.03
CA SER A 170 -10.84 12.96 -5.75
C SER A 170 -9.66 11.98 -5.71
N TRP A 171 -9.69 10.92 -6.52
CA TRP A 171 -8.60 9.96 -6.62
C TRP A 171 -7.40 10.50 -7.41
N ASN A 172 -7.64 11.42 -8.35
CA ASN A 172 -6.59 11.98 -9.20
C ASN A 172 -5.63 12.90 -8.44
N THR A 173 -6.07 13.48 -7.33
CA THR A 173 -5.25 14.38 -6.49
C THR A 173 -4.65 13.67 -5.28
N LEU A 174 -4.99 12.40 -5.04
CA LEU A 174 -4.66 11.67 -3.81
C LEU A 174 -3.16 11.69 -3.46
N GLN A 175 -2.27 11.57 -4.45
CA GLN A 175 -0.82 11.64 -4.20
C GLN A 175 -0.41 13.01 -3.64
N ALA A 176 -0.83 14.10 -4.28
CA ALA A 176 -0.50 15.45 -3.86
C ALA A 176 -1.15 15.79 -2.51
N ASP A 177 -2.39 15.35 -2.28
CA ASP A 177 -3.11 15.60 -1.04
C ASP A 177 -2.46 14.89 0.16
N ILE A 178 -2.02 13.64 -0.02
CA ILE A 178 -1.27 12.91 1.01
C ILE A 178 0.11 13.53 1.25
N GLU A 179 0.80 13.97 0.20
CA GLU A 179 2.07 14.68 0.33
C GLU A 179 1.94 16.01 1.09
N ALA A 180 0.84 16.73 0.88
CA ALA A 180 0.55 17.95 1.62
C ALA A 180 0.19 17.67 3.09
N ALA A 181 -0.59 16.61 3.36
CA ALA A 181 -1.04 16.26 4.70
C ALA A 181 0.04 15.56 5.55
N ALA A 182 0.96 14.82 4.91
CA ALA A 182 2.00 14.03 5.56
C ALA A 182 3.36 14.16 4.82
N PRO A 183 3.93 15.37 4.80
CA PRO A 183 5.11 15.69 3.99
C PRO A 183 6.36 14.91 4.41
N THR A 184 6.45 14.47 5.66
CA THR A 184 7.67 13.87 6.19
C THR A 184 7.69 12.36 6.01
N TYR A 185 6.60 11.65 6.31
CA TYR A 185 6.63 10.20 6.52
C TYR A 185 5.82 9.37 5.51
N GLN A 186 5.03 9.99 4.63
CA GLN A 186 4.14 9.25 3.72
C GLN A 186 4.87 8.22 2.83
N HIS A 187 6.11 8.51 2.46
CA HIS A 187 6.91 7.67 1.57
C HIS A 187 7.40 6.37 2.25
N LEU A 188 7.19 6.21 3.56
CA LEU A 188 7.66 5.06 4.33
C LEU A 188 6.64 3.90 4.24
N ALA A 189 7.14 2.69 4.00
CA ALA A 189 6.28 1.52 3.83
C ALA A 189 5.38 1.21 5.03
N PHE A 190 5.83 1.51 6.27
CA PHE A 190 4.97 1.34 7.46
C PHE A 190 3.78 2.30 7.43
N PHE A 191 3.97 3.51 6.89
CA PHE A 191 2.95 4.55 6.82
C PHE A 191 1.83 4.09 5.89
N HIS A 192 2.21 3.68 4.67
CA HIS A 192 1.27 3.07 3.71
C HIS A 192 0.58 1.84 4.25
N LYS A 193 1.31 0.92 4.89
CA LYS A 193 0.71 -0.29 5.45
C LYS A 193 -0.31 0.02 6.55
N THR A 194 -0.05 1.03 7.38
CA THR A 194 -0.97 1.44 8.44
C THR A 194 -2.27 1.96 7.84
N LEU A 195 -2.20 2.87 6.85
CA LEU A 195 -3.40 3.35 6.16
C LEU A 195 -4.16 2.24 5.42
N ALA A 196 -3.44 1.31 4.76
CA ALA A 196 -4.05 0.14 4.11
C ALA A 196 -4.81 -0.77 5.08
N LEU A 197 -4.35 -0.90 6.32
CA LEU A 197 -5.03 -1.69 7.36
C LEU A 197 -6.23 -0.93 7.97
N TRP A 198 -6.17 0.40 8.04
CA TRP A 198 -7.30 1.22 8.49
C TRP A 198 -8.40 1.37 7.43
N ARG A 199 -8.02 1.45 6.15
CA ARG A 199 -8.93 1.63 4.99
C ARG A 199 -8.65 0.61 3.88
N PRO A 200 -8.83 -0.69 4.17
CA PRO A 200 -8.55 -1.78 3.23
C PRO A 200 -9.53 -1.84 2.05
N ASP A 201 -10.57 -1.01 2.05
CA ASP A 201 -11.51 -0.83 0.95
C ASP A 201 -11.02 0.20 -0.08
N LYS A 202 -10.14 1.12 0.35
CA LYS A 202 -9.62 2.25 -0.45
C LYS A 202 -8.15 2.11 -0.84
N ILE A 203 -7.28 1.70 0.08
CA ILE A 203 -5.82 1.67 -0.11
C ILE A 203 -5.33 0.24 -0.32
N ASP A 204 -4.42 0.06 -1.29
CA ASP A 204 -3.87 -1.25 -1.63
C ASP A 204 -2.81 -1.78 -0.63
N ASP A 205 -2.42 -3.05 -0.75
CA ASP A 205 -1.42 -3.68 0.13
C ASP A 205 -0.02 -3.83 -0.51
N PHE A 206 0.28 -3.08 -1.57
CA PHE A 206 1.60 -3.03 -2.21
C PHE A 206 2.42 -1.83 -1.75
N HIS A 207 3.02 -1.93 -0.55
CA HIS A 207 3.73 -0.83 0.14
C HIS A 207 5.06 -0.35 -0.50
N ASN A 208 5.29 -0.68 -1.76
CA ASN A 208 6.47 -0.27 -2.52
C ASN A 208 6.10 -0.14 -3.99
N THR A 209 6.45 1.00 -4.60
CA THR A 209 6.14 1.32 -5.99
C THR A 209 6.61 0.27 -6.99
N ARG A 210 7.75 -0.40 -6.75
CA ARG A 210 8.22 -1.46 -7.65
C ARG A 210 7.26 -2.65 -7.72
N TYR A 211 6.77 -3.10 -6.57
CA TYR A 211 5.82 -4.21 -6.49
C TYR A 211 4.43 -3.78 -6.97
N GLN A 212 4.01 -2.57 -6.61
CA GLN A 212 2.75 -2.00 -7.05
C GLN A 212 2.70 -1.86 -8.59
N SER A 213 3.73 -1.27 -9.20
CA SER A 213 3.82 -1.14 -10.66
C SER A 213 3.88 -2.49 -11.37
N HIS A 214 4.54 -3.49 -10.79
CA HIS A 214 4.53 -4.85 -11.33
C HIS A 214 3.11 -5.45 -11.33
N ALA A 215 2.38 -5.31 -10.21
CA ALA A 215 1.00 -5.76 -10.10
C ALA A 215 0.05 -5.03 -11.08
N LEU A 216 0.22 -3.71 -11.24
CA LEU A 216 -0.58 -2.91 -12.18
C LEU A 216 -0.41 -3.38 -13.63
N ARG A 217 0.84 -3.60 -14.06
CA ARG A 217 1.14 -4.12 -15.40
C ARG A 217 0.44 -5.44 -15.66
N TRP A 218 0.40 -6.31 -14.66
CA TRP A 218 -0.32 -7.58 -14.76
C TRP A 218 -1.80 -7.36 -14.97
N ILE A 219 -2.47 -6.51 -14.18
CA ILE A 219 -3.90 -6.23 -14.36
C ILE A 219 -4.23 -5.30 -15.55
N GLY A 220 -3.27 -5.06 -16.45
CA GLY A 220 -3.45 -4.29 -17.67
C GLY A 220 -3.46 -2.77 -17.48
N ALA A 221 -3.08 -2.27 -16.30
CA ALA A 221 -3.03 -0.85 -15.98
C ALA A 221 -1.60 -0.31 -16.05
N SER A 222 -1.46 0.96 -16.46
CA SER A 222 -0.20 1.68 -16.38
C SER A 222 -0.04 2.29 -14.99
N ALA A 223 1.15 2.14 -14.40
CA ALA A 223 1.47 2.82 -13.15
C ALA A 223 1.64 4.31 -13.38
N ASP A 224 1.00 5.12 -12.53
CA ASP A 224 1.24 6.54 -12.44
C ASP A 224 2.64 6.78 -11.82
N PRO A 225 3.52 7.54 -12.48
CA PRO A 225 4.85 7.85 -11.97
C PRO A 225 4.83 8.78 -10.74
N ALA A 226 3.73 9.46 -10.44
CA ALA A 226 3.62 10.37 -9.30
C ALA A 226 3.84 9.67 -7.96
N GLY A 227 3.42 8.41 -7.83
CA GLY A 227 3.76 7.61 -6.66
C GLY A 227 2.74 6.55 -6.30
N ILE A 228 2.93 5.99 -5.10
CA ILE A 228 2.15 4.85 -4.62
C ILE A 228 0.67 5.19 -4.40
N TRP A 229 0.36 6.42 -3.98
CA TRP A 229 -1.00 6.82 -3.65
C TRP A 229 -1.83 7.10 -4.89
N ALA A 230 -1.22 7.70 -5.93
CA ALA A 230 -1.88 7.92 -7.23
C ALA A 230 -2.42 6.62 -7.83
N ASN A 231 -1.74 5.50 -7.55
CA ASN A 231 -2.07 4.19 -8.05
C ASN A 231 -3.16 3.45 -7.25
N ALA A 232 -3.50 3.91 -6.03
CA ALA A 232 -4.43 3.19 -5.14
C ALA A 232 -5.83 3.04 -5.76
N GLY A 233 -6.31 4.07 -6.48
CA GLY A 233 -7.61 4.05 -7.16
C GLY A 233 -7.73 2.94 -8.21
N LEU A 234 -6.62 2.61 -8.89
CA LEU A 234 -6.58 1.53 -9.89
C LEU A 234 -6.86 0.17 -9.23
N PHE A 235 -6.28 -0.10 -8.06
CA PHE A 235 -6.52 -1.33 -7.32
C PHE A 235 -7.93 -1.36 -6.71
N ALA A 236 -8.40 -0.24 -6.14
CA ALA A 236 -9.75 -0.14 -5.60
C ALA A 236 -10.80 -0.41 -6.70
N HIS A 237 -10.61 0.15 -7.89
CA HIS A 237 -11.47 -0.09 -9.05
C HIS A 237 -11.41 -1.56 -9.49
N ALA A 238 -10.22 -2.11 -9.73
CA ALA A 238 -10.06 -3.49 -10.18
C ALA A 238 -10.65 -4.50 -9.19
N ARG A 239 -10.42 -4.30 -7.89
CA ARG A 239 -11.00 -5.12 -6.81
C ARG A 239 -12.53 -5.08 -6.82
N ARG A 240 -13.13 -3.89 -6.94
CA ARG A 240 -14.58 -3.72 -6.98
C ARG A 240 -15.19 -4.38 -8.21
N TRP A 241 -14.59 -4.16 -9.37
CA TRP A 241 -15.01 -4.79 -10.62
C TRP A 241 -14.97 -6.31 -10.52
N LEU A 242 -13.86 -6.88 -10.02
CA LEU A 242 -13.73 -8.33 -9.86
C LEU A 242 -14.73 -8.88 -8.83
N GLY A 243 -14.98 -8.14 -7.74
CA GLY A 243 -16.00 -8.50 -6.74
C GLY A 243 -17.40 -8.57 -7.33
N ALA A 244 -17.74 -7.67 -8.26
CA ALA A 244 -19.01 -7.73 -9.00
C ALA A 244 -19.11 -9.00 -9.86
N GLN A 245 -18.03 -9.41 -10.54
CA GLN A 245 -17.98 -10.67 -11.29
C GLN A 245 -18.13 -11.91 -10.40
N LEU A 246 -17.66 -11.84 -9.15
CA LEU A 246 -17.82 -12.88 -8.13
C LEU A 246 -19.18 -12.86 -7.42
N GLY A 247 -20.00 -11.83 -7.61
CA GLY A 247 -21.21 -11.59 -6.84
C GLY A 247 -20.96 -11.36 -5.33
N SER A 248 -19.73 -11.02 -4.93
CA SER A 248 -19.36 -10.80 -3.52
C SER A 248 -18.13 -9.89 -3.35
N PRO A 249 -18.11 -9.00 -2.34
CA PRO A 249 -16.94 -8.15 -2.06
C PRO A 249 -15.67 -8.95 -1.75
N ILE A 250 -14.52 -8.48 -2.22
CA ILE A 250 -13.20 -9.09 -1.99
C ILE A 250 -12.40 -8.17 -1.07
N HIS A 251 -11.73 -8.68 -0.03
CA HIS A 251 -10.77 -7.88 0.72
C HIS A 251 -9.56 -7.52 -0.16
N MET A 252 -9.00 -6.32 0.01
CA MET A 252 -7.83 -5.90 -0.76
C MET A 252 -6.64 -6.85 -0.60
N SER A 253 -6.39 -7.36 0.61
CA SER A 253 -5.34 -8.37 0.86
C SER A 253 -5.55 -9.69 0.11
N THR A 254 -6.80 -10.12 -0.07
CA THR A 254 -7.13 -11.28 -0.90
C THR A 254 -6.84 -10.99 -2.37
N PHE A 255 -7.23 -9.80 -2.84
CA PHE A 255 -7.01 -9.36 -4.21
C PHE A 255 -5.51 -9.21 -4.53
N GLY A 256 -4.76 -8.48 -3.72
CA GLY A 256 -3.32 -8.30 -3.86
C GLY A 256 -2.56 -9.63 -3.79
N HIS A 257 -2.97 -10.56 -2.92
CA HIS A 257 -2.34 -11.88 -2.89
C HIS A 257 -2.64 -12.71 -4.14
N ALA A 258 -3.88 -12.67 -4.65
CA ALA A 258 -4.24 -13.35 -5.89
C ALA A 258 -3.44 -12.78 -7.08
N ILE A 259 -3.27 -11.46 -7.16
CA ILE A 259 -2.40 -10.84 -8.17
C ILE A 259 -0.97 -11.37 -8.04
N ASN A 260 -0.39 -11.41 -6.83
CA ASN A 260 0.98 -11.93 -6.65
C ASN A 260 1.15 -13.39 -7.10
N HIS A 261 0.11 -14.22 -6.97
CA HIS A 261 0.15 -15.60 -7.48
C HIS A 261 0.14 -15.66 -9.01
N VAL A 262 -0.70 -14.85 -9.65
CA VAL A 262 -0.75 -14.79 -11.11
C VAL A 262 0.51 -14.12 -11.68
N ALA A 263 0.97 -13.08 -11.00
CA ALA A 263 2.06 -12.25 -11.44
C ALA A 263 3.43 -12.94 -11.36
N GLY A 264 3.56 -13.89 -10.44
CA GLY A 264 4.82 -14.54 -10.12
C GLY A 264 5.81 -13.57 -9.45
N PRO A 265 7.05 -14.04 -9.21
CA PRO A 265 8.08 -13.22 -8.59
C PRO A 265 8.67 -12.21 -9.59
N ILE A 266 9.11 -11.07 -9.05
CA ILE A 266 9.87 -10.08 -9.83
C ILE A 266 11.29 -10.58 -10.04
N PHE A 267 11.64 -10.96 -11.27
CA PHE A 267 13.00 -11.30 -11.64
C PHE A 267 13.79 -10.06 -12.08
N ARG A 268 15.08 -9.99 -11.73
CA ARG A 268 16.05 -9.10 -12.40
C ARG A 268 16.85 -9.98 -13.35
N LEU A 269 16.58 -9.87 -14.65
CA LEU A 269 17.36 -10.56 -15.66
C LEU A 269 18.54 -9.67 -16.05
N TRP A 270 19.74 -10.24 -15.99
CA TRP A 270 20.92 -9.64 -16.62
C TRP A 270 21.03 -10.23 -18.02
N ARG A 271 21.03 -9.40 -19.06
CA ARG A 271 21.42 -9.85 -20.39
C ARG A 271 22.93 -10.03 -20.40
N VAL A 272 23.40 -11.28 -20.43
CA VAL A 272 24.81 -11.59 -20.70
C VAL A 272 24.97 -11.70 -22.21
N GLY A 273 25.76 -10.81 -22.82
CA GLY A 273 26.14 -10.90 -24.24
C GLY A 273 25.78 -9.73 -25.16
N ALA A 274 25.28 -8.59 -24.65
CA ALA A 274 25.27 -7.36 -25.43
C ALA A 274 26.66 -6.70 -25.34
N GLY A 275 27.25 -6.34 -26.48
CA GLY A 275 28.50 -5.58 -26.54
C GLY A 275 28.37 -4.21 -25.85
N PRO A 276 29.45 -3.42 -25.77
CA PRO A 276 29.60 -2.25 -24.87
C PRO A 276 28.73 -1.01 -25.20
N GLN A 277 27.61 -1.17 -25.90
CA GLN A 277 26.60 -0.13 -26.06
C GLN A 277 25.24 -0.67 -25.62
N GLU A 278 24.64 0.04 -24.67
CA GLU A 278 23.31 -0.17 -24.06
C GLU A 278 23.27 -1.05 -22.79
N ASP A 279 23.78 -0.48 -21.70
CA ASP A 279 23.24 -0.74 -20.35
C ASP A 279 21.79 -0.21 -20.25
N ALA A 280 20.88 -0.82 -21.00
CA ALA A 280 19.45 -0.64 -20.82
C ALA A 280 18.94 -1.83 -19.98
N THR A 281 18.48 -1.53 -18.77
CA THR A 281 17.78 -2.50 -17.93
C THR A 281 16.47 -2.87 -18.62
N LEU A 282 16.48 -3.93 -19.41
CA LEU A 282 15.28 -4.46 -20.04
C LEU A 282 14.64 -5.48 -19.09
N GLU A 283 13.54 -5.08 -18.44
CA GLU A 283 12.65 -5.99 -17.73
C GLU A 283 11.88 -6.83 -18.76
N PHE A 284 12.25 -8.09 -18.93
CA PHE A 284 11.43 -9.10 -19.65
C PHE A 284 10.95 -10.16 -18.66
N MET A 285 9.67 -10.53 -18.78
CA MET A 285 8.97 -11.57 -18.01
C MET A 285 8.85 -12.83 -18.88
N LEU A 286 8.98 -14.00 -18.23
CA LEU A 286 8.52 -15.28 -18.77
C LEU A 286 7.05 -15.48 -18.37
#